data_AF-A0A9E3R801-F1
#
_entry.id   AF-A0A9E3R801-F1
#
_cell.length_a   1.000
_cell.length_b   1.000
_cell.length_c   1.000
_cell.angle_alpha   90.00
_cell.angle_beta   90.00
_cell.angle_gamma   90.00
#
_symmetry.space_group_name_H-M   'P 1'
#
loop_
_entity.id
_entity.type
_entity.pdbx_description
1 polymer ?
#
loop_
_entity_poly.entity_id
_entity_poly.type
_entity_poly.pdbx_seq_one_letter_code
_entity_poly.pdbx_strand_id
1 'polypeptide(L)'
;MVRRLAFLAVCLAVSVAAAEKPCITFKAPPAAEGDRPVAVAIIVGAQGSDYGFQVDFNRPPWGDECGTRCANATIFLDTDNNKATGLKLKDPKAVETGADLAVTIQGMRTYTEGAAHPGLKVKVTQYTEESTSVDTGKALEELDAQQDGERVNATGTTVYLLVDANTGDLPSGQKVRVIYHPPDARPLVGMAKGLSAPGANRVEIFKDGRLTNPKKKKSQWDY
;
A
#
# COMPACT_ATOMS: atom_id res chain seq x y z
N MET A 1 0.45 -60.15 -27.95
CA MET A 1 0.35 -59.95 -26.49
C MET A 1 1.56 -59.13 -26.04
N VAL A 2 1.51 -57.79 -26.12
CA VAL A 2 2.58 -56.92 -25.57
C VAL A 2 1.87 -55.73 -24.95
N ARG A 3 1.90 -55.66 -23.62
CA ARG A 3 1.20 -54.70 -22.78
C ARG A 3 2.24 -53.74 -22.18
N ARG A 4 1.93 -52.44 -22.28
CA ARG A 4 2.23 -51.37 -21.31
C ARG A 4 3.66 -50.81 -21.30
N LEU A 5 3.92 -49.83 -22.17
CA LEU A 5 4.68 -48.65 -21.75
C LEU A 5 3.72 -47.73 -21.00
N ALA A 6 3.94 -47.55 -19.71
CA ALA A 6 3.22 -46.62 -18.88
C ALA A 6 3.65 -45.18 -19.19
N PHE A 7 2.67 -44.35 -19.54
CA PHE A 7 2.78 -42.90 -19.66
C PHE A 7 3.24 -42.30 -18.32
N LEU A 8 4.40 -41.62 -18.32
CA LEU A 8 4.80 -40.72 -17.24
C LEU A 8 4.35 -39.30 -17.62
N ALA A 9 3.12 -38.94 -17.26
CA ALA A 9 2.63 -37.57 -17.36
C ALA A 9 3.13 -36.77 -16.15
N VAL A 10 4.19 -35.99 -16.34
CA VAL A 10 4.66 -35.00 -15.36
C VAL A 10 3.61 -33.89 -15.28
N CYS A 11 2.85 -33.86 -14.19
CA CYS A 11 1.96 -32.76 -13.87
C CYS A 11 2.80 -31.50 -13.60
N LEU A 12 2.81 -30.56 -14.56
CA LEU A 12 3.17 -29.17 -14.28
C LEU A 12 2.15 -28.63 -13.27
N ALA A 13 2.55 -28.54 -12.01
CA ALA A 13 1.87 -27.70 -11.04
C ALA A 13 2.10 -26.24 -11.45
N VAL A 14 1.18 -25.69 -12.23
CA VAL A 14 1.14 -24.25 -12.48
C VAL A 14 0.65 -23.60 -11.19
N SER A 15 1.58 -23.03 -10.44
CA SER A 15 1.29 -22.16 -9.30
C SER A 15 0.51 -20.95 -9.82
N VAL A 16 -0.83 -21.01 -9.70
CA VAL A 16 -1.67 -19.86 -9.98
C VAL A 16 -1.39 -18.85 -8.86
N ALA A 17 -0.52 -17.87 -9.12
CA ALA A 17 -0.34 -16.75 -8.22
C ALA A 17 -1.69 -16.03 -8.12
N ALA A 18 -2.39 -16.25 -7.02
CA ALA A 18 -3.66 -15.58 -6.76
C ALA A 18 -3.37 -14.08 -6.59
N ALA A 19 -3.89 -13.26 -7.50
CA ALA A 19 -3.84 -11.81 -7.34
C ALA A 19 -4.47 -11.44 -5.99
N GLU A 20 -3.73 -10.74 -5.15
CA GLU A 20 -4.19 -10.39 -3.81
C GLU A 20 -5.40 -9.45 -3.89
N LYS A 21 -6.42 -9.74 -3.08
CA LYS A 21 -7.62 -8.92 -3.02
C LYS A 21 -7.33 -7.67 -2.18
N PRO A 22 -7.82 -6.48 -2.58
CA PRO A 22 -7.74 -5.28 -1.75
C PRO A 22 -8.34 -5.51 -0.36
N CYS A 23 -7.62 -5.08 0.67
CA CYS A 23 -8.14 -5.06 2.03
C CYS A 23 -9.09 -3.87 2.25
N ILE A 24 -8.96 -2.81 1.45
CA ILE A 24 -9.88 -1.68 1.40
C ILE A 24 -10.32 -1.46 -0.05
N THR A 25 -11.60 -1.18 -0.25
CA THR A 25 -12.16 -0.67 -1.51
C THR A 25 -13.06 0.51 -1.19
N PHE A 26 -12.90 1.59 -1.95
CA PHE A 26 -13.69 2.81 -1.82
C PHE A 26 -14.29 3.20 -3.16
N LYS A 27 -15.61 3.38 -3.18
CA LYS A 27 -16.31 3.93 -4.35
C LYS A 27 -16.32 5.44 -4.23
N ALA A 28 -15.31 6.08 -4.81
CA ALA A 28 -15.23 7.54 -4.85
C ALA A 28 -16.45 8.14 -5.57
N PRO A 29 -16.96 9.30 -5.11
CA PRO A 29 -17.91 10.06 -5.89
C PRO A 29 -17.29 10.47 -7.25
N PRO A 30 -18.11 10.82 -8.26
CA PRO A 30 -17.60 11.38 -9.50
C PRO A 30 -16.70 12.58 -9.20
N ALA A 31 -15.48 12.57 -9.74
CA ALA A 31 -14.53 13.63 -9.49
C ALA A 31 -15.03 14.95 -10.10
N ALA A 32 -15.09 16.00 -9.29
CA ALA A 32 -15.29 17.36 -9.74
C ALA A 32 -13.95 18.01 -10.13
N GLU A 33 -14.04 19.09 -10.89
CA GLU A 33 -12.88 19.92 -11.22
C GLU A 33 -12.24 20.46 -9.93
N GLY A 34 -10.93 20.26 -9.77
CA GLY A 34 -10.20 20.72 -8.60
C GLY A 34 -10.23 19.80 -7.37
N ASP A 35 -10.92 18.66 -7.42
CA ASP A 35 -10.80 17.61 -6.39
C ASP A 35 -9.36 17.11 -6.29
N ARG A 36 -9.01 16.33 -5.27
CA ARG A 36 -7.73 15.59 -5.21
C ARG A 36 -7.95 14.14 -5.64
N PRO A 37 -6.92 13.44 -6.17
CA PRO A 37 -6.95 12.00 -6.33
C PRO A 37 -7.14 11.36 -4.96
N VAL A 38 -8.00 10.34 -4.90
CA VAL A 38 -8.30 9.58 -3.68
C VAL A 38 -8.03 8.10 -3.92
N ALA A 39 -7.58 7.40 -2.87
CA ALA A 39 -7.34 5.96 -2.96
C ALA A 39 -8.68 5.22 -3.05
N VAL A 40 -8.82 4.35 -4.04
CA VAL A 40 -10.02 3.55 -4.31
C VAL A 40 -9.82 2.06 -4.05
N ALA A 41 -8.59 1.58 -4.08
CA ALA A 41 -8.24 0.24 -3.63
C ALA A 41 -6.88 0.28 -2.93
N ILE A 42 -6.79 -0.40 -1.80
CA ILE A 42 -5.55 -0.55 -1.03
C ILE A 42 -5.34 -2.03 -0.78
N ILE A 43 -4.17 -2.52 -1.19
CA ILE A 43 -3.63 -3.84 -0.85
C ILE A 43 -2.44 -3.59 0.06
N VAL A 44 -2.41 -4.30 1.19
CA VAL A 44 -1.29 -4.34 2.12
C VAL A 44 -0.97 -5.79 2.41
N GLY A 45 0.31 -6.10 2.56
CA GLY A 45 0.73 -7.40 3.06
C GLY A 45 2.24 -7.51 3.25
N ALA A 46 2.67 -8.67 3.70
CA ALA A 46 4.08 -8.96 3.94
C ALA A 46 4.86 -9.12 2.62
N GLN A 47 6.01 -8.47 2.53
CA GLN A 47 6.96 -8.64 1.44
C GLN A 47 8.38 -8.76 2.00
N GLY A 48 8.82 -9.99 2.29
CA GLY A 48 10.08 -10.21 3.01
C GLY A 48 9.95 -9.69 4.43
N SER A 49 10.84 -8.78 4.83
CA SER A 49 10.76 -8.07 6.11
C SER A 49 10.02 -6.73 6.02
N ASP A 50 9.46 -6.38 4.86
CA ASP A 50 8.76 -5.11 4.64
C ASP A 50 7.23 -5.29 4.65
N TYR A 51 6.52 -4.19 4.88
CA TYR A 51 5.13 -4.05 4.45
C TYR A 51 5.08 -3.52 3.02
N GLY A 52 4.51 -4.32 2.12
CA GLY A 52 4.24 -3.93 0.74
C GLY A 52 2.84 -3.34 0.58
N PHE A 53 2.75 -2.26 -0.20
CA PHE A 53 1.53 -1.55 -0.50
C PHE A 53 1.34 -1.43 -2.01
N GLN A 54 0.12 -1.72 -2.46
CA GLN A 54 -0.40 -1.24 -3.74
C GLN A 54 -1.61 -0.35 -3.45
N VAL A 55 -1.52 0.91 -3.85
CA VAL A 55 -2.55 1.94 -3.64
C VAL A 55 -3.02 2.44 -5.00
N ASP A 56 -4.20 2.00 -5.40
CA ASP A 56 -4.84 2.47 -6.63
C ASP A 56 -5.66 3.71 -6.32
N PHE A 57 -5.49 4.75 -7.13
CA PHE A 57 -6.25 6.00 -7.04
C PHE A 57 -7.29 6.09 -8.17
N ASN A 58 -8.33 6.90 -7.97
CA ASN A 58 -9.37 7.14 -8.99
C ASN A 58 -8.87 7.90 -10.22
N ARG A 59 -7.70 8.54 -10.12
CA ARG A 59 -7.07 9.37 -11.16
C ARG A 59 -5.57 9.52 -10.86
N PRO A 60 -4.76 10.06 -11.79
CA PRO A 60 -3.33 10.21 -11.60
C PRO A 60 -2.98 10.92 -10.26
N PRO A 61 -2.20 10.30 -9.36
CA PRO A 61 -1.99 10.81 -7.99
C PRO A 61 -0.86 11.84 -7.90
N TRP A 62 0.05 11.81 -8.87
CA TRP A 62 1.24 12.65 -8.98
C TRP A 62 1.50 12.98 -10.46
N GLY A 63 2.53 13.77 -10.76
CA GLY A 63 2.86 14.16 -12.13
C GLY A 63 2.12 15.41 -12.61
N ASP A 64 2.26 15.75 -13.88
CA ASP A 64 1.59 16.93 -14.45
C ASP A 64 0.07 16.75 -14.52
N GLU A 65 -0.39 15.50 -14.64
CA GLU A 65 -1.78 15.09 -14.78
C GLU A 65 -2.65 15.39 -13.55
N CYS A 66 -2.06 15.45 -12.35
CA CYS A 66 -2.80 15.85 -11.14
C CYS A 66 -2.96 17.37 -10.98
N GLY A 67 -2.39 18.18 -11.89
CA GLY A 67 -2.53 19.63 -11.88
C GLY A 67 -1.98 20.28 -10.61
N THR A 68 -2.78 21.14 -9.97
CA THR A 68 -2.42 21.83 -8.72
C THR A 68 -2.83 21.06 -7.46
N ARG A 69 -3.54 19.93 -7.63
CA ARG A 69 -4.23 19.20 -6.56
C ARG A 69 -3.87 17.72 -6.63
N CYS A 70 -2.62 17.41 -6.31
CA CYS A 70 -2.13 16.04 -6.27
C CYS A 70 -2.57 15.31 -4.99
N ALA A 71 -2.38 13.99 -5.00
CA ALA A 71 -2.84 13.10 -3.93
C ALA A 71 -2.22 13.49 -2.58
N ASN A 72 -3.02 13.37 -1.54
CA ASN A 72 -2.59 13.41 -0.16
C ASN A 72 -3.42 12.38 0.60
N ALA A 73 -2.88 11.17 0.76
CA ALA A 73 -3.57 10.05 1.36
C ALA A 73 -2.76 9.52 2.54
N THR A 74 -3.40 9.42 3.71
CA THR A 74 -2.80 8.80 4.89
C THR A 74 -3.46 7.46 5.16
N ILE A 75 -2.65 6.42 5.23
CA ILE A 75 -3.05 5.05 5.56
C ILE A 75 -2.40 4.70 6.89
N PHE A 76 -3.21 4.27 7.86
CA PHE A 76 -2.71 3.82 9.15
C PHE A 76 -2.61 2.29 9.18
N LEU A 77 -1.57 1.77 9.81
CA LEU A 77 -1.42 0.36 10.11
C LEU A 77 -1.35 0.15 11.62
N ASP A 78 -2.19 -0.75 12.10
CA ASP A 78 -2.07 -1.41 13.40
C ASP A 78 -1.46 -2.79 13.10
N THR A 79 -0.15 -2.92 13.34
CA THR A 79 0.73 -3.94 12.76
C THR A 79 0.64 -5.29 13.48
N ASP A 80 0.08 -5.30 14.68
CA ASP A 80 -0.24 -6.50 15.44
C ASP A 80 -1.74 -6.71 15.68
N ASN A 81 -2.59 -5.82 15.16
CA ASN A 81 -4.03 -5.80 15.36
C ASN A 81 -4.42 -5.72 16.85
N ASN A 82 -3.72 -4.86 17.59
CA ASN A 82 -3.89 -4.67 19.02
C ASN A 82 -4.11 -3.20 19.36
N LYS A 83 -5.31 -2.87 19.85
CA LYS A 83 -5.60 -1.49 20.28
C LYS A 83 -4.83 -1.04 21.53
N ALA A 84 -4.17 -1.97 22.23
CA ALA A 84 -3.35 -1.68 23.39
C ALA A 84 -1.95 -1.17 23.03
N THR A 85 -1.46 -1.40 21.82
CA THR A 85 -0.20 -0.86 21.27
C THR A 85 -0.44 0.38 20.41
N GLY A 86 0.62 1.07 19.98
CA GLY A 86 0.51 2.25 19.10
C GLY A 86 -0.36 3.40 19.63
N LEU A 87 -0.91 4.19 18.70
CA LEU A 87 -1.63 5.45 18.91
C LEU A 87 -2.78 5.35 19.94
N LYS A 88 -2.81 6.29 20.90
CA LYS A 88 -3.82 6.41 21.97
C LYS A 88 -4.61 7.71 21.87
N LEU A 89 -5.63 7.71 21.00
CA LEU A 89 -6.49 8.88 20.86
C LEU A 89 -7.40 9.08 22.08
N LYS A 90 -7.78 10.35 22.32
CA LYS A 90 -8.72 10.73 23.39
C LYS A 90 -10.06 10.00 23.29
N ASP A 91 -10.55 9.77 22.08
CA ASP A 91 -11.66 8.87 21.84
C ASP A 91 -11.12 7.43 21.64
N PRO A 92 -11.28 6.52 22.61
CA PRO A 92 -10.81 5.14 22.47
C PRO A 92 -11.55 4.37 21.37
N LYS A 93 -12.68 4.89 20.87
CA LYS A 93 -13.44 4.31 19.75
C LYS A 93 -12.99 4.83 18.39
N ALA A 94 -12.13 5.84 18.34
CA ALA A 94 -11.51 6.28 17.08
C ALA A 94 -10.85 5.08 16.38
N VAL A 95 -10.99 5.02 15.06
CA VAL A 95 -10.62 3.82 14.30
C VAL A 95 -9.11 3.64 14.21
N GLU A 96 -8.36 4.74 14.33
CA GLU A 96 -6.91 4.85 14.29
C GLU A 96 -6.28 4.47 15.62
N THR A 97 -7.05 4.42 16.72
CA THR A 97 -6.55 3.93 18.00
C THR A 97 -6.01 2.52 17.84
N GLY A 98 -4.75 2.31 18.25
CA GLY A 98 -4.00 1.07 18.01
C GLY A 98 -3.03 1.13 16.82
N ALA A 99 -3.06 2.17 15.98
CA ALA A 99 -2.16 2.24 14.85
C ALA A 99 -0.71 2.47 15.30
N ASP A 100 0.21 1.63 14.83
CA ASP A 100 1.65 1.74 15.05
C ASP A 100 2.32 2.59 13.96
N LEU A 101 1.71 2.68 12.77
CA LEU A 101 2.24 3.45 11.64
C LEU A 101 1.17 4.34 11.00
N ALA A 102 1.61 5.49 10.49
CA ALA A 102 0.94 6.25 9.44
C ALA A 102 1.86 6.37 8.22
N VAL A 103 1.34 5.99 7.06
CA VAL A 103 1.97 6.13 5.75
C VAL A 103 1.24 7.23 4.99
N THR A 104 1.89 8.38 4.83
CA THR A 104 1.32 9.53 4.11
C THR A 104 1.93 9.62 2.71
N ILE A 105 1.12 9.35 1.70
CA ILE A 105 1.47 9.42 0.29
C ILE A 105 1.08 10.79 -0.24
N GLN A 106 2.07 11.56 -0.69
CA GLN A 106 1.88 12.94 -1.13
C GLN A 106 2.48 13.18 -2.51
N GLY A 107 1.63 13.55 -3.48
CA GLY A 107 2.06 14.17 -4.71
C GLY A 107 2.38 15.64 -4.48
N MET A 108 3.53 16.10 -4.97
CA MET A 108 4.00 17.47 -4.81
C MET A 108 4.47 18.07 -6.13
N ARG A 109 4.50 19.40 -6.19
CA ARG A 109 5.20 20.16 -7.22
C ARG A 109 6.21 21.06 -6.54
N THR A 110 7.48 20.84 -6.80
CA THR A 110 8.55 21.76 -6.41
C THR A 110 8.82 22.72 -7.54
N TYR A 111 9.12 23.96 -7.22
CA TYR A 111 9.48 24.96 -8.22
C TYR A 111 10.97 25.26 -8.07
N THR A 112 11.75 24.84 -9.07
CA THR A 112 13.20 25.08 -9.11
C THR A 112 13.48 25.85 -10.40
N GLU A 113 14.18 26.99 -10.29
CA GLU A 113 14.56 27.82 -11.45
C GLU A 113 13.39 28.23 -12.38
N GLY A 114 12.19 28.38 -11.81
CA GLY A 114 10.99 28.75 -12.56
C GLY A 114 10.30 27.58 -13.30
N ALA A 115 10.83 26.36 -13.20
CA ALA A 115 10.20 25.14 -13.70
C ALA A 115 9.50 24.37 -12.56
N ALA A 116 8.32 23.82 -12.84
CA ALA A 116 7.62 22.94 -11.92
C ALA A 116 8.09 21.50 -12.11
N HIS A 117 8.63 20.89 -11.05
CA HIS A 117 9.03 19.50 -11.02
C HIS A 117 8.02 18.70 -10.19
N PRO A 118 7.30 17.74 -10.81
CA PRO A 118 6.46 16.84 -10.04
C PRO A 118 7.35 15.90 -9.20
N GLY A 119 6.93 15.70 -7.95
CA GLY A 119 7.54 14.74 -7.03
C GLY A 119 6.47 13.87 -6.37
N LEU A 120 6.86 12.69 -5.94
CA LEU A 120 6.06 11.82 -5.09
C LEU A 120 6.89 11.54 -3.84
N LYS A 121 6.36 11.95 -2.70
CA LYS A 121 6.95 11.67 -1.40
C LYS A 121 6.04 10.79 -0.56
N VAL A 122 6.67 9.93 0.21
CA VAL A 122 6.00 9.11 1.22
C VAL A 122 6.64 9.39 2.56
N LYS A 123 5.85 9.83 3.53
CA LYS A 123 6.29 9.98 4.91
C LYS A 123 5.74 8.83 5.75
N VAL A 124 6.63 8.11 6.43
CA VAL A 124 6.25 7.06 7.36
C VAL A 124 6.49 7.56 8.78
N THR A 125 5.45 7.48 9.59
CA THR A 125 5.42 7.96 10.96
C THR A 125 5.06 6.82 11.88
N GLN A 126 5.85 6.59 12.93
CA GLN A 126 5.56 5.63 13.99
C GLN A 126 4.80 6.28 15.13
N TYR A 127 3.85 5.53 15.68
CA TYR A 127 3.21 5.84 16.93
C TYR A 127 3.58 4.81 17.99
N THR A 128 3.61 5.28 19.22
CA THR A 128 3.78 4.46 20.43
C THR A 128 2.59 4.70 21.35
N GLU A 129 2.52 3.97 22.47
CA GLU A 129 1.47 4.17 23.49
C GLU A 129 1.47 5.59 24.09
N GLU A 130 2.56 6.33 23.96
CA GLU A 130 2.68 7.74 24.39
C GLU A 130 2.11 8.72 23.35
N SER A 131 1.88 8.27 22.11
CA SER A 131 1.32 9.11 21.05
C SER A 131 -0.17 9.32 21.29
N THR A 132 -0.57 10.56 21.59
CA THR A 132 -1.96 10.91 21.93
C THR A 132 -2.70 11.69 20.84
N SER A 133 -2.01 12.03 19.76
CA SER A 133 -2.60 12.56 18.53
C SER A 133 -1.86 12.03 17.30
N VAL A 134 -2.53 12.09 16.14
CA VAL A 134 -1.94 11.74 14.85
C VAL A 134 -0.71 12.59 14.48
N ASP A 135 -0.54 13.75 15.09
CA ASP A 135 0.59 14.66 14.84
C ASP A 135 1.78 14.39 15.77
N THR A 136 1.59 13.61 16.85
CA THR A 136 2.64 13.32 17.85
C THR A 136 3.57 12.16 17.48
N GLY A 137 3.34 11.52 16.32
CA GLY A 137 4.13 10.39 15.90
C GLY A 137 5.57 10.78 15.52
N LYS A 138 6.48 9.84 15.70
CA LYS A 138 7.90 9.97 15.33
C LYS A 138 8.06 9.67 13.84
N ALA A 139 8.63 10.59 13.07
CA ALA A 139 9.01 10.29 11.69
C ALA A 139 10.08 9.19 11.67
N LEU A 140 9.83 8.11 10.92
CA LEU A 140 10.77 7.01 10.75
C LEU A 140 11.59 7.17 9.47
N GLU A 141 10.90 7.43 8.37
CA GLU A 141 11.50 7.57 7.06
C GLU A 141 10.67 8.54 6.19
N GLU A 142 11.36 9.16 5.24
CA GLU A 142 10.77 9.92 4.14
C GLU A 142 11.38 9.36 2.85
N LEU A 143 10.52 8.86 1.97
CA LEU A 143 10.91 8.27 0.68
C LEU A 143 10.52 9.22 -0.44
N ASP A 144 11.40 9.37 -1.43
CA ASP A 144 11.20 10.17 -2.63
C ASP A 144 11.30 9.26 -3.87
N ALA A 145 10.28 9.24 -4.72
CA ALA A 145 10.27 8.37 -5.91
C ALA A 145 11.38 8.65 -6.93
N GLN A 146 12.07 9.79 -6.88
CA GLN A 146 13.25 10.05 -7.70
C GLN A 146 14.52 9.45 -7.12
N GLN A 147 14.58 9.27 -5.79
CA GLN A 147 15.78 8.81 -5.06
C GLN A 147 15.67 7.34 -4.66
N ASP A 148 14.47 6.92 -4.23
CA ASP A 148 14.18 5.63 -3.60
C ASP A 148 13.28 4.78 -4.52
N GLY A 149 13.58 4.74 -5.81
CA GLY A 149 12.75 4.10 -6.85
C GLY A 149 12.54 2.58 -6.65
N GLU A 150 13.37 1.94 -5.82
CA GLU A 150 13.27 0.56 -5.38
C GLU A 150 12.31 0.35 -4.20
N ARG A 151 11.98 1.42 -3.45
CA ARG A 151 11.05 1.41 -2.31
C ARG A 151 9.71 2.05 -2.67
N VAL A 152 9.71 3.12 -3.45
CA VAL A 152 8.49 3.82 -3.87
C VAL A 152 8.50 4.01 -5.38
N ASN A 153 7.44 3.56 -6.02
CA ASN A 153 7.27 3.67 -7.46
C ASN A 153 5.80 3.87 -7.80
N ALA A 154 5.56 4.39 -8.99
CA ALA A 154 4.32 5.03 -9.31
C ALA A 154 4.06 4.82 -10.82
N THR A 155 3.01 4.09 -11.17
CA THR A 155 2.65 3.79 -12.57
C THR A 155 1.18 4.08 -12.83
N GLY A 156 0.90 5.04 -13.72
CA GLY A 156 -0.46 5.47 -14.03
C GLY A 156 -1.18 5.99 -12.79
N THR A 157 -2.22 5.29 -12.35
CA THR A 157 -3.01 5.66 -11.16
C THR A 157 -2.60 4.92 -9.90
N THR A 158 -1.53 4.13 -9.93
CA THR A 158 -1.16 3.22 -8.84
C THR A 158 0.18 3.61 -8.24
N VAL A 159 0.21 3.75 -6.91
CA VAL A 159 1.43 3.86 -6.11
C VAL A 159 1.77 2.50 -5.53
N TYR A 160 3.02 2.12 -5.64
CA TYR A 160 3.62 0.93 -5.08
C TYR A 160 4.68 1.34 -4.06
N LEU A 161 4.64 0.75 -2.88
CA LEU A 161 5.49 1.16 -1.76
C LEU A 161 5.95 -0.04 -0.94
N LEU A 162 7.21 0.01 -0.47
CA LEU A 162 7.78 -0.84 0.56
C LEU A 162 8.16 0.00 1.77
N VAL A 163 7.61 -0.35 2.92
CA VAL A 163 7.97 0.24 4.21
C VAL A 163 8.74 -0.79 5.02
N ASP A 164 9.95 -0.45 5.44
CA ASP A 164 10.79 -1.36 6.23
C ASP A 164 10.21 -1.54 7.63
N ALA A 165 9.80 -2.76 7.96
CA ALA A 165 9.20 -3.04 9.26
C ALA A 165 10.23 -3.33 10.35
N ASN A 166 11.52 -3.40 10.02
CA ASN A 166 12.60 -3.43 11.00
C ASN A 166 13.01 -2.02 11.46
N THR A 167 12.53 -0.99 10.75
CA THR A 167 12.78 0.40 11.10
C THR A 167 11.82 0.83 12.21
N GLY A 168 12.37 1.13 13.38
CA GLY A 168 11.57 1.36 14.58
C GLY A 168 11.08 0.04 15.17
N ASP A 169 10.97 -0.05 16.49
CA ASP A 169 10.58 -1.28 17.19
C ASP A 169 9.09 -1.60 16.98
N LEU A 170 8.70 -1.92 15.75
CA LEU A 170 7.32 -2.15 15.35
C LEU A 170 6.84 -3.54 15.83
N PRO A 171 5.67 -3.61 16.48
CA PRO A 171 5.02 -4.88 16.75
C PRO A 171 4.77 -5.66 15.45
N SER A 172 4.95 -6.98 15.49
CA SER A 172 4.71 -7.86 14.34
C SER A 172 3.68 -8.92 14.71
N GLY A 173 2.44 -8.75 14.23
CA GLY A 173 1.38 -9.73 14.43
C GLY A 173 1.08 -10.57 13.19
N GLN A 174 0.17 -11.52 13.37
CA GLN A 174 -0.34 -12.35 12.26
C GLN A 174 -1.35 -11.60 11.37
N LYS A 175 -1.89 -10.48 11.86
CA LYS A 175 -2.87 -9.67 11.17
C LYS A 175 -2.45 -8.22 11.26
N VAL A 176 -2.67 -7.48 10.19
CA VAL A 176 -2.51 -6.04 10.14
C VAL A 176 -3.88 -5.45 9.90
N ARG A 177 -4.27 -4.49 10.73
CA ARG A 177 -5.48 -3.70 10.51
C ARG A 177 -5.09 -2.43 9.77
N VAL A 178 -5.68 -2.27 8.59
CA VAL A 178 -5.40 -1.16 7.67
C VAL A 178 -6.54 -0.17 7.79
N ILE A 179 -6.26 1.10 8.05
CA ILE A 179 -7.26 2.15 8.14
C ILE A 179 -6.97 3.22 7.10
N TYR A 180 -8.00 3.65 6.36
CA TYR A 180 -7.92 4.75 5.41
C TYR A 180 -9.04 5.75 5.65
N HIS A 181 -8.70 7.03 5.59
CA HIS A 181 -9.62 8.16 5.70
C HIS A 181 -9.82 8.78 4.32
N PRO A 182 -10.77 8.31 3.51
CA PRO A 182 -11.14 9.00 2.29
C PRO A 182 -11.67 10.42 2.63
N PRO A 183 -11.36 11.43 1.80
CA PRO A 183 -11.97 12.75 1.95
C PRO A 183 -13.49 12.67 1.95
N ASP A 184 -14.12 13.44 2.84
CA ASP A 184 -15.58 13.61 2.93
C ASP A 184 -16.38 12.31 3.14
N ALA A 185 -15.73 11.23 3.57
CA ALA A 185 -16.36 9.94 3.80
C ALA A 185 -15.95 9.35 5.17
N ARG A 186 -16.71 8.35 5.61
CA ARG A 186 -16.40 7.64 6.86
C ARG A 186 -15.10 6.86 6.71
N PRO A 187 -14.33 6.69 7.80
CA PRO A 187 -13.13 5.87 7.78
C PRO A 187 -13.44 4.44 7.35
N LEU A 188 -12.51 3.86 6.57
CA LEU A 188 -12.58 2.49 6.10
C LEU A 188 -11.54 1.66 6.85
N VAL A 189 -11.93 0.44 7.23
CA VAL A 189 -11.07 -0.50 7.93
C VAL A 189 -11.01 -1.81 7.15
N GLY A 190 -9.80 -2.22 6.80
CA GLY A 190 -9.47 -3.47 6.14
C GLY A 190 -8.60 -4.36 7.02
N MET A 191 -8.51 -5.64 6.66
CA MET A 191 -7.61 -6.59 7.30
C MET A 191 -6.67 -7.18 6.25
N ALA A 192 -5.39 -7.24 6.59
CA ALA A 192 -4.33 -7.86 5.81
C ALA A 192 -3.60 -8.93 6.63
N LYS A 193 -2.83 -9.78 5.95
CA LYS A 193 -1.89 -10.67 6.63
C LYS A 193 -0.73 -9.85 7.19
N GLY A 194 -0.40 -10.06 8.45
CA GLY A 194 0.78 -9.45 9.07
C GLY A 194 2.06 -10.24 8.81
N LEU A 195 3.19 -9.65 9.21
CA LEU A 195 4.52 -10.23 8.99
C LEU A 195 4.73 -11.57 9.70
N SER A 196 4.05 -11.79 10.83
CA SER A 196 4.11 -13.06 11.58
C SER A 196 3.10 -14.10 11.10
N ALA A 197 2.34 -13.85 10.02
CA ALA A 197 1.32 -14.79 9.56
C ALA A 197 1.94 -16.04 8.87
N PRO A 198 1.39 -17.25 9.09
CA PRO A 198 1.80 -18.43 8.34
C PRO A 198 1.58 -18.25 6.83
N GLY A 199 2.62 -18.47 6.03
CA GLY A 199 2.56 -18.20 4.59
C GLY A 199 2.40 -16.70 4.27
N ALA A 200 2.88 -15.82 5.15
CA ALA A 200 3.20 -14.43 4.83
C ALA A 200 4.34 -14.42 3.80
N ASN A 201 4.03 -14.72 2.54
CA ASN A 201 4.96 -14.57 1.44
C ASN A 201 4.25 -13.96 0.23
N ARG A 202 4.72 -12.74 -0.05
CA ARG A 202 4.67 -11.94 -1.28
C ARG A 202 3.30 -11.45 -1.70
N VAL A 203 3.00 -10.25 -1.20
CA VAL A 203 2.56 -9.20 -2.12
C VAL A 203 3.66 -9.11 -3.21
N GLU A 204 3.48 -9.74 -4.38
CA GLU A 204 4.49 -9.71 -5.46
C GLU A 204 4.41 -8.39 -6.25
N ILE A 205 4.56 -7.24 -5.57
CA ILE A 205 4.58 -5.94 -6.23
C ILE A 205 5.97 -5.64 -6.80
N PHE A 206 7.02 -5.92 -6.02
CA PHE A 206 8.41 -5.75 -6.43
C PHE A 206 9.11 -7.11 -6.43
N LYS A 207 9.33 -7.68 -7.62
CA LYS A 207 10.29 -8.78 -7.78
C LYS A 207 11.61 -8.16 -8.24
N ASP A 208 12.66 -8.33 -7.45
CA ASP A 208 14.03 -7.88 -7.74
C ASP A 208 14.19 -6.34 -7.86
N GLY A 209 13.40 -5.56 -7.11
CA GLY A 209 13.50 -4.08 -7.08
C GLY A 209 12.96 -3.37 -8.33
N ARG A 210 12.36 -4.10 -9.27
CA ARG A 210 11.65 -3.52 -10.41
C ARG A 210 10.17 -3.89 -10.33
N LEU A 211 9.30 -2.92 -10.59
CA LEU A 211 7.87 -3.15 -10.71
C LEU A 211 7.61 -4.22 -11.77
N THR A 212 7.01 -5.34 -11.37
CA THR A 212 6.47 -6.32 -12.32
C THR A 212 4.96 -6.29 -12.22
N ASN A 213 4.31 -5.59 -13.15
CA ASN A 213 2.87 -5.70 -13.35
C ASN A 213 2.46 -7.18 -13.39
N PRO A 214 1.37 -7.60 -12.72
CA PRO A 214 0.73 -8.86 -13.07
C PRO A 214 0.21 -8.72 -14.49
N LYS A 215 0.92 -9.29 -15.47
CA LYS A 215 0.51 -9.28 -16.89
C LYS A 215 -0.85 -9.97 -17.02
N LYS A 216 -1.94 -9.21 -17.11
CA LYS A 216 -3.14 -9.66 -17.82
C LYS A 216 -2.84 -9.58 -19.31
N LYS A 217 -2.38 -10.68 -19.90
CA LYS A 217 -2.43 -10.85 -21.36
C LYS A 217 -3.91 -11.00 -21.75
N LYS A 218 -4.39 -10.16 -22.66
CA LYS A 218 -5.72 -10.29 -23.28
C LYS A 218 -5.85 -11.70 -23.87
N SER A 219 -7.01 -12.31 -23.65
CA SER A 219 -7.48 -13.46 -24.44
C SER A 219 -7.41 -13.07 -25.92
N GLN A 220 -6.63 -13.82 -26.70
CA GLN A 220 -6.58 -13.72 -28.16
C GLN A 220 -7.18 -15.01 -28.74
N TRP A 221 -8.40 -15.33 -28.32
CA TRP A 221 -9.24 -16.34 -28.96
C TRP A 221 -10.70 -15.88 -28.91
N ASP A 222 -10.95 -14.71 -29.48
CA ASP A 222 -12.21 -14.35 -30.13
C ASP A 222 -11.85 -13.97 -31.56
N TYR A 223 -11.82 -14.96 -32.44
CA TYR A 223 -11.97 -14.86 -33.90
C TYR A 223 -12.57 -16.17 -34.40
#